data_AF-A0A967I7M8-F1
#
_entry.id   AF-A0A967I7M8-F1
#
_cell.length_a   1.000
_cell.length_b   1.000
_cell.length_c   1.000
_cell.angle_alpha   90.00
_cell.angle_beta   90.00
_cell.angle_gamma   90.00
#
_symmetry.space_group_name_H-M   'P 1'
#
loop_
_entity.id
_entity.type
_entity.pdbx_description
1 polymer ?
#
loop_
_entity_poly.entity_id
_entity_poly.type
_entity_poly.pdbx_seq_one_letter_code
_entity_poly.pdbx_strand_id
1 'polypeptide(L)'
;QIGMSREHLADSDRAVDMNSYAGMTFLTNRTTVVNDTDFLDKSMAAQIIHREGIQSFIHAPISVEGESVGVLSVFSRSSKGIFTAEFADFFANLAAQVGV
;
A
#
# COMPACT_ATOMS: atom_id res chain seq x y z
N GLN A 1 -9.10 -15.60 -6.31
CA GLN A 1 -8.08 -14.73 -5.68
C GLN A 1 -8.11 -15.03 -4.19
N ILE A 2 -7.01 -15.50 -3.61
CA ILE A 2 -6.89 -15.67 -2.15
C ILE A 2 -6.38 -14.33 -1.62
N GLY A 3 -7.12 -13.72 -0.69
CA GLY A 3 -6.73 -12.46 -0.05
C GLY A 3 -5.49 -12.62 0.83
N MET A 4 -5.19 -11.60 1.64
CA MET A 4 -4.07 -11.65 2.58
C MET A 4 -4.27 -12.74 3.64
N SER A 5 -3.15 -13.24 4.19
CA SER A 5 -3.16 -14.21 5.30
C SER A 5 -3.86 -13.63 6.53
N ARG A 6 -4.42 -14.50 7.38
CA ARG A 6 -5.04 -14.03 8.65
C ARG A 6 -3.99 -13.47 9.59
N GLU A 7 -2.78 -14.04 9.58
CA GLU A 7 -1.63 -13.55 10.31
C GLU A 7 -1.24 -12.14 9.86
N HIS A 8 -1.27 -11.84 8.55
CA HIS A 8 -1.05 -10.49 8.04
C HIS A 8 -2.08 -9.47 8.56
N LEU A 9 -3.35 -9.85 8.67
CA LEU A 9 -4.41 -8.95 9.17
C LEU A 9 -4.36 -8.71 10.69
N ALA A 10 -3.72 -9.63 11.42
CA ALA A 10 -3.52 -9.53 12.86
C ALA A 10 -2.24 -8.76 13.21
N ASP A 11 -1.18 -8.94 12.42
CA ASP A 11 0.13 -8.32 12.60
C ASP A 11 0.24 -6.92 11.97
N SER A 12 -0.69 -6.55 11.08
CA SER A 12 -0.66 -5.23 10.46
C SER A 12 -0.75 -4.18 11.56
N ASP A 13 0.31 -3.38 11.69
CA ASP A 13 0.33 -2.26 12.62
C ASP A 13 -0.81 -1.32 12.24
N ARG A 14 -1.83 -1.25 13.10
CA ARG A 14 -3.06 -0.47 12.86
C ARG A 14 -2.92 0.97 13.32
N ALA A 15 -1.77 1.34 13.87
CA ALA A 15 -1.47 2.73 14.13
C ALA A 15 -1.40 3.48 12.79
N VAL A 16 -2.23 4.51 12.67
CA VAL A 16 -2.14 5.45 11.54
C VAL A 16 -0.98 6.40 11.83
N ASP A 17 0.22 5.96 11.45
CA ASP A 17 1.46 6.71 11.65
C ASP A 17 2.36 6.70 10.40
N MET A 18 3.50 7.38 10.49
CA MET A 18 4.47 7.48 9.39
C MET A 18 5.43 6.28 9.32
N ASN A 19 5.27 5.27 10.19
CA ASN A 19 6.15 4.10 10.27
C ASN A 19 5.71 2.96 9.33
N SER A 20 4.48 3.00 8.84
CA SER A 20 4.01 2.13 7.76
C SER A 20 3.82 2.90 6.45
N TYR A 21 3.97 2.23 5.30
CA TYR A 21 3.70 2.86 3.99
C TYR A 21 2.20 3.13 3.78
N ALA A 22 1.33 2.27 4.31
CA ALA A 22 -0.11 2.50 4.29
C ALA A 22 -0.50 3.71 5.18
N GLY A 23 0.02 3.80 6.40
CA GLY A 23 -0.21 4.95 7.28
C GLY A 23 0.34 6.26 6.69
N MET A 24 1.53 6.23 6.09
CA MET A 24 2.08 7.36 5.35
C MET A 24 1.17 7.78 4.18
N THR A 25 0.64 6.83 3.41
CA THR A 25 -0.29 7.10 2.31
C THR A 25 -1.56 7.79 2.81
N PHE A 26 -2.13 7.28 3.90
CA PHE A 26 -3.31 7.84 4.54
C PHE A 26 -3.06 9.27 5.03
N LEU A 27 -1.98 9.47 5.80
CA LEU A 27 -1.69 10.76 6.44
C LEU A 27 -1.30 11.86 5.46
N THR A 28 -0.63 11.48 4.36
CA THR A 28 -0.19 12.45 3.35
C THR A 28 -1.21 12.68 2.25
N ASN A 29 -2.26 11.84 2.18
CA ASN A 29 -3.20 11.78 1.07
C ASN A 29 -2.49 11.72 -0.29
N ARG A 30 -1.42 10.91 -0.37
CA ARG A 30 -0.60 10.73 -1.58
C ARG A 30 -0.32 9.26 -1.82
N THR A 31 -0.42 8.85 -3.08
CA THR A 31 -0.07 7.51 -3.53
C THR A 31 1.39 7.19 -3.21
N THR A 32 1.63 6.05 -2.59
CA THR A 32 2.97 5.52 -2.32
C THR A 32 3.23 4.32 -3.22
N VAL A 33 4.36 4.33 -3.93
CA VAL A 33 4.79 3.24 -4.82
C VAL A 33 6.12 2.71 -4.34
N VAL A 34 6.21 1.39 -4.17
CA VAL A 34 7.48 0.69 -3.95
C VAL A 34 7.61 -0.42 -4.98
N ASN A 35 8.52 -0.22 -5.93
CA ASN A 35 8.75 -1.15 -7.03
C ASN A 35 9.76 -2.26 -6.71
N ASP A 36 10.53 -2.11 -5.64
CA ASP A 36 11.46 -3.13 -5.16
C ASP A 36 11.52 -3.09 -3.63
N THR A 37 11.09 -4.17 -2.99
CA THR A 37 11.03 -4.31 -1.54
C THR A 37 12.36 -4.71 -0.89
N ASP A 38 13.40 -4.99 -1.66
CA ASP A 38 14.71 -5.36 -1.09
C ASP A 38 15.39 -4.17 -0.40
N PHE A 39 14.95 -2.94 -0.69
CA PHE A 39 15.56 -1.69 -0.23
C PHE A 39 14.63 -0.84 0.66
N LEU A 40 13.73 -1.48 1.40
CA LEU A 40 12.78 -0.77 2.28
C LEU A 40 13.50 -0.03 3.41
N ASP A 41 13.03 1.19 3.67
CA ASP A 41 13.52 2.07 4.75
C ASP A 41 12.69 1.97 6.04
N LYS A 42 11.56 1.26 6.01
CA LYS A 42 10.65 1.06 7.18
C LYS A 42 10.75 -0.38 7.71
N SER A 43 11.49 -0.54 8.81
CA SER A 43 11.89 -1.85 9.36
C SER A 43 10.73 -2.76 9.77
N MET A 44 9.64 -2.22 10.35
CA MET A 44 8.46 -3.01 10.72
C MET A 44 7.68 -3.50 9.51
N ALA A 45 7.50 -2.65 8.50
CA ALA A 45 6.85 -3.02 7.25
C ALA A 45 7.64 -4.10 6.50
N ALA A 46 8.97 -4.03 6.53
CA ALA A 46 9.85 -5.00 5.87
C ALA A 46 9.65 -6.45 6.35
N GLN A 47 9.38 -6.68 7.64
CA GLN A 47 9.17 -8.03 8.16
C GLN A 47 7.92 -8.69 7.57
N ILE A 48 6.80 -7.97 7.53
CA ILE A 48 5.53 -8.47 6.99
C ILE A 48 5.66 -8.65 5.47
N ILE A 49 6.26 -7.69 4.78
CA ILE A 49 6.45 -7.72 3.33
C ILE A 49 7.29 -8.93 2.90
N HIS A 50 8.42 -9.17 3.56
CA HIS A 50 9.28 -10.32 3.27
C HIS A 50 8.59 -11.65 3.60
N ARG A 51 7.89 -11.74 4.73
CA ARG A 51 7.17 -12.96 5.13
C ARG A 51 6.10 -13.35 4.10
N GLU A 52 5.37 -12.38 3.58
CA GLU A 52 4.32 -12.61 2.58
C GLU A 52 4.87 -12.76 1.15
N GLY A 53 6.19 -12.64 0.95
CA GLY A 53 6.85 -12.74 -0.35
C GLY A 53 6.50 -11.60 -1.31
N ILE A 54 6.11 -10.44 -0.77
CA ILE A 54 5.76 -9.26 -1.57
C ILE A 54 7.06 -8.68 -2.12
N GLN A 55 7.11 -8.49 -3.44
CA GLN A 55 8.25 -7.96 -4.19
C GLN A 55 8.07 -6.50 -4.60
N SER A 56 6.84 -6.05 -4.70
CA SER A 56 6.47 -4.66 -4.98
C SER A 56 5.03 -4.38 -4.54
N PHE A 57 4.70 -3.11 -4.30
CA PHE A 57 3.35 -2.69 -3.93
C PHE A 57 3.06 -1.23 -4.28
N ILE A 58 1.76 -0.92 -4.32
CA ILE A 58 1.23 0.43 -4.38
C ILE A 58 0.13 0.60 -3.34
N HIS A 59 0.15 1.74 -2.67
CA HIS A 59 -0.91 2.21 -1.79
C HIS A 59 -1.51 3.48 -2.37
N ALA A 60 -2.82 3.50 -2.57
CA ALA A 60 -3.56 4.67 -3.02
C ALA A 60 -4.56 5.09 -1.92
N PRO A 61 -4.63 6.38 -1.54
CA PRO A 61 -5.60 6.84 -0.58
C PRO A 61 -7.01 6.77 -1.19
N ILE A 62 -7.98 6.28 -0.41
CA ILE A 62 -9.40 6.44 -0.71
C ILE A 62 -9.81 7.73 -0.04
N SER A 63 -10.23 8.72 -0.83
CA SER A 63 -10.45 10.07 -0.34
C SER A 63 -11.87 10.56 -0.64
N VAL A 64 -12.48 11.20 0.36
CA VAL A 64 -13.82 11.81 0.31
C VAL A 64 -13.66 13.26 0.67
N GLU A 65 -14.15 14.17 -0.17
CA GLU A 65 -14.02 15.63 0.02
C GLU A 65 -12.57 16.11 0.27
N GLY A 66 -11.58 15.40 -0.29
CA GLY A 66 -10.16 15.74 -0.13
C GLY A 66 -9.50 15.18 1.13
N GLU A 67 -10.23 14.43 1.96
CA GLU A 67 -9.71 13.77 3.16
C GLU A 67 -9.60 12.27 2.96
N SER A 68 -8.50 11.65 3.39
CA SER A 68 -8.33 10.21 3.31
C SER A 68 -9.23 9.50 4.33
N VAL A 69 -10.07 8.59 3.86
CA VAL A 69 -10.95 7.73 4.69
C VAL A 69 -10.49 6.27 4.73
N GLY A 70 -9.54 5.91 3.87
CA GLY A 70 -8.95 4.58 3.82
C GLY A 70 -7.77 4.48 2.86
N VAL A 71 -7.22 3.28 2.71
CA VAL A 71 -6.11 3.00 1.78
C VAL A 71 -6.41 1.74 0.99
N LEU A 72 -6.40 1.87 -0.34
CA LEU A 72 -6.38 0.74 -1.26
C LEU A 72 -4.94 0.26 -1.41
N SER A 73 -4.69 -1.01 -1.09
CA SER A 73 -3.36 -1.62 -1.16
C SER A 73 -3.31 -2.74 -2.20
N VAL A 74 -2.35 -2.67 -3.11
CA VAL A 74 -2.12 -3.66 -4.15
C VAL A 74 -0.70 -4.17 -4.05
N PHE A 75 -0.54 -5.49 -4.03
CA PHE A 75 0.73 -6.17 -3.82
C PHE A 75 1.04 -7.13 -4.97
N SER A 76 2.31 -7.26 -5.32
CA SER A 76 2.80 -8.30 -6.22
C SER A 76 3.82 -9.17 -5.52
N ARG A 77 3.72 -10.49 -5.71
CA ARG A 77 4.69 -11.48 -5.19
C ARG A 77 5.62 -12.05 -6.25
N SER A 78 5.38 -11.71 -7.51
CA SER A 78 6.04 -12.33 -8.66
C SER A 78 6.80 -11.33 -9.53
N SER A 79 6.70 -10.03 -9.24
CA SER A 79 7.29 -9.02 -10.09
C SER A 79 7.69 -7.78 -9.32
N LYS A 80 8.90 -7.31 -9.60
CA LYS A 80 9.42 -5.98 -9.26
C LYS A 80 9.20 -5.03 -10.44
N GLY A 81 9.15 -3.72 -10.18
CA GLY A 81 9.11 -2.70 -11.24
C GLY A 81 7.81 -2.61 -12.03
N ILE A 82 6.73 -3.30 -11.63
CA ILE A 82 5.49 -3.35 -12.40
C ILE A 82 4.59 -2.12 -12.23
N PHE A 83 4.79 -1.34 -11.16
CA PHE A 83 3.96 -0.18 -10.89
C PHE A 83 4.59 1.05 -11.55
N THR A 84 4.24 1.25 -12.82
CA THR A 84 4.62 2.45 -13.58
C THR A 84 3.83 3.67 -13.11
N ALA A 85 4.19 4.86 -13.59
CA ALA A 85 3.45 6.08 -13.29
C ALA A 85 1.99 5.99 -13.74
N GLU A 86 1.75 5.41 -14.92
CA GLU A 86 0.41 5.22 -15.48
C GLU A 86 -0.43 4.27 -14.62
N PHE A 87 0.16 3.21 -14.07
CA PHE A 87 -0.52 2.33 -13.13
C PHE A 87 -0.82 3.04 -11.82
N ALA A 88 0.09 3.87 -11.33
CA ALA A 88 -0.14 4.66 -10.13
C ALA A 88 -1.30 5.64 -10.29
N ASP A 89 -1.37 6.34 -11.41
CA ASP A 89 -2.46 7.25 -11.74
C ASP A 89 -3.80 6.49 -11.88
N PHE A 90 -3.78 5.31 -12.50
CA PHE A 90 -4.96 4.45 -12.59
C PHE A 90 -5.50 4.06 -11.21
N PHE A 91 -4.63 3.59 -10.30
CA PHE A 91 -5.05 3.20 -8.95
C PHE A 91 -5.50 4.39 -8.10
N ALA A 92 -4.88 5.57 -8.26
CA ALA A 92 -5.33 6.79 -7.61
C ALA A 92 -6.76 7.17 -8.04
N ASN A 93 -7.03 7.12 -9.35
CA ASN A 93 -8.37 7.38 -9.90
C ASN A 93 -9.39 6.35 -9.45
N LEU A 94 -9.01 5.07 -9.39
CA LEU A 94 -9.88 4.00 -8.89
C LEU A 94 -10.23 4.20 -7.42
N ALA A 95 -9.26 4.51 -6.57
CA ALA A 95 -9.47 4.74 -5.15
C ALA A 95 -10.38 5.95 -4.89
N ALA A 96 -10.26 7.01 -5.69
CA ALA A 96 -11.16 8.17 -5.63
C ALA A 96 -12.61 7.82 -5.97
N GLN A 97 -12.86 6.88 -6.89
CA GLN A 97 -14.22 6.46 -7.26
C GLN A 97 -14.87 5.54 -6.21
N VAL A 98 -14.09 4.82 -5.41
CA VAL A 98 -14.61 3.94 -4.33
C VAL A 98 -15.12 4.75 -3.14
N GLY A 99 -14.66 5.98 -2.96
CA GLY A 99 -15.11 6.88 -1.89
C GLY A 99 -16.42 7.62 -2.15
N VAL A 100 -16.99 7.52 -3.36
CA VAL A 100 -18.21 8.24 -3.80
C VAL A 100 -19.47 7.43 -3.54
#